data_AF-A0A959SZ93-F1
#
_entry.id   AF-A0A959SZ93-F1
#
_cell.length_a   1.000
_cell.length_b   1.000
_cell.length_c   1.000
_cell.angle_alpha   90.00
_cell.angle_beta   90.00
_cell.angle_gamma   90.00
#
_symmetry.space_group_name_H-M   'P 1'
#
loop_
_entity.id
_entity.type
_entity.pdbx_description
1 polymer ?
#
loop_
_entity_poly.entity_id
_entity_poly.type
_entity_poly.pdbx_seq_one_letter_code
_entity_poly.pdbx_strand_id
1 'polypeptide(L)'
;EISIITYGSGVHWAEDYAAEHPEISIDILDLRTLAPLDYFAIREAVQRTGRVLILHEDTLVGGIGGEIAAWIAEHCFDILDAPVMRCASLDTPVPFSIELEQNFLAKSRLSEMIEKLLAY
;
A
#
# COMPACT_ATOMS: atom_id res chain seq x y z
N GLU A 1 2.21 8.71 -11.45
CA GLU A 1 2.03 9.18 -10.06
C GLU A 1 1.18 8.14 -9.34
N ILE A 2 1.51 7.83 -8.09
CA ILE A 2 0.80 6.85 -7.26
C ILE A 2 0.71 7.36 -5.82
N SER A 3 -0.36 7.00 -5.11
CA SER A 3 -0.44 7.12 -3.65
C SER A 3 -0.20 5.77 -3.00
N ILE A 4 0.79 5.71 -2.11
CA ILE A 4 1.01 4.57 -1.20
C ILE A 4 0.36 4.90 0.13
N ILE A 5 -0.71 4.18 0.47
CA ILE A 5 -1.38 4.28 1.78
C ILE A 5 -0.85 3.18 2.68
N THR A 6 -0.23 3.54 3.79
CA THR A 6 0.50 2.60 4.64
C THR A 6 0.50 3.03 6.11
N TYR A 7 1.07 2.20 6.97
CA TYR A 7 1.36 2.48 8.38
C TYR A 7 2.54 1.61 8.83
N GLY A 8 3.00 1.81 10.07
CA GLY A 8 4.00 0.93 10.68
C GLY A 8 5.28 0.78 9.85
N SER A 9 5.74 -0.46 9.68
CA SER A 9 6.96 -0.74 8.90
C SER A 9 6.83 -0.38 7.42
N GLY A 10 5.62 -0.41 6.87
CA GLY A 10 5.38 -0.06 5.47
C GLY A 10 5.70 1.40 5.13
N VAL A 11 5.65 2.33 6.10
CA VAL A 11 6.06 3.73 5.90
C VAL A 11 7.52 3.80 5.46
N HIS A 12 8.40 3.15 6.21
CA HIS A 12 9.84 3.13 5.91
C HIS A 12 10.14 2.43 4.58
N TRP A 13 9.41 1.35 4.27
CA TRP A 13 9.58 0.66 2.98
C TRP A 13 9.17 1.54 1.79
N ALA A 14 8.10 2.33 1.95
CA ALA A 14 7.66 3.27 0.93
C ALA A 14 8.64 4.44 0.77
N GLU A 15 9.14 4.99 1.87
CA GLU A 15 10.16 6.06 1.88
C GLU A 15 11.47 5.61 1.23
N ASP A 16 11.98 4.43 1.60
CA ASP A 16 13.16 3.81 0.99
C ASP A 16 12.97 3.67 -0.52
N TYR A 17 11.84 3.10 -0.94
CA TYR A 17 11.54 2.87 -2.36
C TYR A 17 11.47 4.18 -3.14
N ALA A 18 10.79 5.20 -2.60
CA ALA A 18 10.69 6.51 -3.21
C ALA A 18 12.04 7.23 -3.32
N ALA A 19 12.93 7.06 -2.34
CA ALA A 19 14.28 7.60 -2.39
C ALA A 19 15.14 6.90 -3.47
N GLU A 20 14.94 5.60 -3.68
CA GLU A 20 15.63 4.82 -4.71
C GLU A 20 15.10 5.08 -6.13
N HIS A 21 13.85 5.55 -6.27
CA HIS A 21 13.14 5.72 -7.54
C HIS A 21 12.60 7.16 -7.73
N PRO A 22 13.49 8.18 -7.77
CA PRO A 22 13.08 9.59 -7.85
C PRO A 22 12.35 9.96 -9.14
N GLU A 23 12.40 9.11 -10.18
CA GLU A 23 11.65 9.25 -11.41
C GLU A 23 10.15 8.93 -11.26
N ILE A 24 9.76 8.22 -10.19
CA ILE A 24 8.37 7.91 -9.89
C ILE A 24 7.85 8.94 -8.88
N SER A 25 6.79 9.67 -9.26
CA SER A 25 6.08 10.53 -8.32
C SER A 25 5.22 9.67 -7.38
N ILE A 26 5.63 9.59 -6.12
CA ILE A 26 5.01 8.78 -5.06
C ILE A 26 4.55 9.70 -3.94
N ASP A 27 3.24 9.71 -3.69
CA ASP A 27 2.62 10.32 -2.52
C ASP A 27 2.49 9.26 -1.41
N ILE A 28 3.03 9.51 -0.22
CA ILE A 28 2.98 8.54 0.89
C ILE A 28 2.03 9.06 1.97
N LEU A 29 0.99 8.29 2.27
CA LEU A 29 0.08 8.53 3.39
C LEU A 29 0.39 7.53 4.51
N ASP A 30 0.97 8.03 5.61
CA ASP A 30 1.06 7.33 6.89
C ASP A 30 -0.25 7.48 7.67
N LEU A 31 -1.01 6.39 7.82
CA LEU A 31 -2.32 6.40 8.46
C LEU A 31 -2.26 6.70 9.96
N ARG A 32 -1.19 6.28 10.66
CA ARG A 32 -0.98 6.36 12.13
C ARG A 32 -2.03 5.68 13.01
N THR A 33 -3.31 5.88 12.75
CA THR A 33 -4.46 5.32 13.48
C THR A 33 -5.26 4.41 12.55
N LEU A 34 -5.44 3.16 12.97
CA LEU A 34 -6.21 2.17 12.20
C LEU A 34 -7.68 2.05 12.64
N ALA A 35 -8.00 2.51 13.85
CA ALA A 35 -9.36 2.49 14.37
C ALA A 35 -9.54 3.66 15.37
N PRO A 36 -10.29 4.72 15.01
CA PRO A 36 -10.94 4.96 13.71
C PRO A 36 -9.94 5.36 12.61
N LEU A 37 -10.23 4.99 11.35
CA LEU A 37 -9.47 5.44 10.18
C LEU A 37 -9.77 6.91 9.84
N ASP A 38 -8.75 7.62 9.35
CA ASP A 38 -8.90 8.94 8.76
C ASP A 38 -9.30 8.82 7.28
N TYR A 39 -10.59 8.62 7.04
CA TYR A 39 -11.15 8.51 5.69
C TYR A 39 -11.03 9.80 4.87
N PHE A 40 -10.90 10.96 5.52
CA PHE A 40 -10.69 12.21 4.82
C PHE A 40 -9.29 12.21 4.19
N ALA A 41 -8.26 11.87 4.96
CA ALA A 41 -6.90 11.76 4.44
C ALA A 41 -6.77 10.70 3.34
N ILE A 42 -7.45 9.55 3.48
CA ILE A 42 -7.50 8.50 2.45
C ILE A 42 -8.10 9.06 1.15
N ARG A 43 -9.25 9.76 1.22
CA ARG A 43 -9.89 10.36 0.04
C ARG A 43 -8.99 11.39 -0.63
N GLU A 44 -8.34 12.26 0.14
CA GLU A 44 -7.42 13.25 -0.42
C GLU A 44 -6.24 12.59 -1.14
N ALA A 45 -5.68 11.50 -0.60
CA ALA A 45 -4.63 10.74 -1.29
C ALA A 45 -5.12 10.16 -2.62
N VAL A 46 -6.30 9.54 -2.65
CA VAL A 46 -6.90 9.03 -3.88
C VAL A 46 -7.08 10.16 -4.91
N GLN A 47 -7.58 11.33 -4.47
CA GLN A 47 -7.80 12.49 -5.34
C GLN A 47 -6.52 13.07 -5.92
N ARG A 48 -5.39 12.98 -5.20
CA ARG A 48 -4.10 13.50 -5.70
C ARG A 48 -3.62 12.73 -6.93
N THR A 49 -3.77 11.40 -6.93
CA THR A 49 -3.01 10.54 -7.86
C THR A 49 -3.86 9.62 -8.73
N GLY A 50 -5.09 9.31 -8.33
CA GLY A 50 -5.99 8.37 -9.03
C GLY A 50 -5.52 6.90 -9.03
N ARG A 51 -4.30 6.60 -8.60
CA ARG A 51 -3.71 5.25 -8.53
C ARG A 51 -3.26 4.95 -7.11
N VAL A 52 -3.87 3.94 -6.49
CA VAL A 52 -3.64 3.64 -5.07
C VAL A 52 -3.04 2.26 -4.87
N LEU A 53 -1.94 2.22 -4.11
CA LEU A 53 -1.36 1.01 -3.55
C LEU A 53 -1.50 1.05 -2.02
N ILE A 54 -2.18 0.07 -1.43
CA ILE A 54 -2.21 -0.08 0.02
C ILE A 54 -1.08 -1.02 0.42
N LEU A 55 -0.17 -0.56 1.27
CA LEU A 55 1.02 -1.29 1.73
C LEU A 55 0.92 -1.57 3.24
N HIS A 56 1.18 -2.80 3.67
CA HIS A 56 1.27 -3.13 5.10
C HIS A 56 2.07 -4.41 5.36
N GLU A 57 2.59 -4.55 6.58
CA GLU A 57 3.37 -5.71 7.04
C GLU A 57 2.53 -6.95 7.39
N ASP A 58 1.22 -6.80 7.64
CA ASP A 58 0.33 -7.93 7.92
C ASP A 58 0.09 -8.78 6.65
N THR A 59 -0.47 -9.96 6.84
CA THR A 59 -0.92 -10.88 5.79
C THR A 59 -1.99 -10.25 4.89
N LEU A 60 -2.05 -10.67 3.62
CA LEU A 60 -2.93 -10.08 2.62
C LEU A 60 -4.40 -10.38 2.91
N VAL A 61 -4.73 -11.62 3.27
CA VAL A 61 -6.10 -12.08 3.52
C VAL A 61 -6.50 -11.74 4.95
N GLY A 62 -7.58 -10.98 5.10
CA GLY A 62 -8.07 -10.55 6.42
C GLY A 62 -7.32 -9.36 7.02
N GLY A 63 -6.24 -8.90 6.39
CA GLY A 63 -5.53 -7.68 6.76
C GLY A 63 -6.34 -6.40 6.46
N ILE A 64 -6.00 -5.31 7.15
CA ILE A 64 -6.72 -4.03 7.07
C ILE A 64 -6.77 -3.43 5.67
N GLY A 65 -5.81 -3.77 4.80
CA GLY A 65 -5.81 -3.30 3.42
C GLY A 65 -7.07 -3.72 2.65
N GLY A 66 -7.74 -4.81 3.05
CA GLY A 66 -9.03 -5.20 2.49
C GLY A 66 -10.14 -4.19 2.78
N GLU A 67 -10.23 -3.72 4.03
CA GLU A 67 -11.24 -2.73 4.46
C GLU A 67 -11.02 -1.38 3.76
N ILE A 68 -9.76 -0.92 3.71
CA ILE A 68 -9.40 0.34 3.05
C ILE A 68 -9.72 0.25 1.55
N ALA A 69 -9.38 -0.86 0.89
CA ALA A 69 -9.66 -1.05 -0.53
C ALA A 69 -11.17 -1.05 -0.84
N ALA A 70 -11.96 -1.74 -0.01
CA ALA A 70 -13.42 -1.76 -0.15
C ALA A 70 -14.00 -0.35 0.00
N TRP A 71 -13.57 0.38 1.04
CA TRP A 71 -14.04 1.74 1.27
C TRP A 71 -13.70 2.68 0.11
N ILE A 72 -12.47 2.65 -0.40
CA ILE A 72 -12.06 3.46 -1.56
C ILE A 72 -12.91 3.10 -2.79
N ALA A 73 -13.14 1.81 -3.04
CA ALA A 73 -13.96 1.37 -4.16
C ALA A 73 -15.42 1.84 -4.05
N GLU A 74 -15.98 1.95 -2.85
CA GLU A 74 -17.35 2.44 -2.64
C GLU A 74 -17.45 3.97 -2.74
N HIS A 75 -16.43 4.71 -2.29
CA HIS A 75 -16.54 6.16 -2.04
C HIS A 75 -15.71 7.03 -2.99
N CYS A 76 -14.82 6.43 -3.78
CA CYS A 76 -13.86 7.13 -4.64
C CYS A 76 -13.74 6.49 -6.04
N PHE A 77 -14.66 5.61 -6.44
CA PHE A 77 -14.57 4.93 -7.74
C PHE A 77 -14.50 5.88 -8.93
N ASP A 78 -15.20 7.01 -8.85
CA ASP A 78 -15.28 8.04 -9.89
C ASP A 78 -13.97 8.79 -10.15
N ILE A 79 -13.01 8.69 -9.23
CA ILE A 79 -11.71 9.37 -9.29
C ILE A 79 -10.52 8.40 -9.36
N LEU A 80 -10.78 7.10 -9.55
CA LEU A 80 -9.74 6.10 -9.76
C LEU A 80 -9.39 5.97 -11.25
N ASP A 81 -8.09 6.03 -11.56
CA ASP A 81 -7.52 5.77 -12.89
C ASP A 81 -7.13 4.29 -13.08
N ALA A 82 -6.97 3.55 -11.97
CA ALA A 82 -6.54 2.16 -11.94
C ALA A 82 -7.21 1.41 -10.77
N PRO A 83 -7.26 0.06 -10.78
CA PRO A 83 -7.76 -0.68 -9.63
C PRO A 83 -6.93 -0.40 -8.37
N VAL A 84 -7.59 -0.34 -7.22
CA VAL A 84 -6.88 -0.28 -5.92
C VAL A 84 -6.12 -1.58 -5.72
N MET A 85 -4.79 -1.50 -5.64
CA MET A 85 -3.92 -2.64 -5.43
C MET A 85 -3.50 -2.75 -3.96
N ARG A 86 -3.22 -3.98 -3.51
CA ARG A 86 -2.79 -4.26 -2.12
C ARG A 86 -1.48 -5.02 -2.14
N CYS A 87 -0.47 -4.50 -1.45
CA CYS A 87 0.83 -5.11 -1.24
C CYS A 87 0.98 -5.44 0.25
N ALA A 88 1.07 -6.72 0.57
CA ALA A 88 1.05 -7.23 1.94
C ALA A 88 2.02 -8.41 2.08
N SER A 89 2.27 -8.87 3.30
CA SER A 89 3.06 -10.08 3.56
C SER A 89 2.32 -11.34 3.12
N LEU A 90 3.04 -12.47 3.02
CA LEU A 90 2.45 -13.75 2.58
C LEU A 90 1.37 -14.22 3.56
N ASP A 91 0.36 -14.93 3.06
CA ASP A 91 -0.70 -15.56 3.87
C ASP A 91 -0.22 -16.84 4.56
N THR A 92 0.84 -16.70 5.37
CA THR A 92 1.48 -17.77 6.13
C THR A 92 1.82 -17.27 7.53
N PRO A 93 2.06 -18.16 8.51
CA PRO A 93 2.68 -17.76 9.76
C PRO A 93 4.03 -17.08 9.53
N VAL A 94 4.38 -16.11 10.40
CA VAL A 94 5.67 -15.40 10.32
C VAL A 94 6.81 -16.41 10.56
N PRO A 95 7.78 -16.53 9.64
CA PRO A 95 8.91 -17.43 9.83
C PRO A 95 9.95 -16.84 10.80
N PHE A 96 10.66 -17.71 11.52
CA PHE A 96 11.77 -17.29 12.39
C PHE A 96 13.11 -17.17 11.65
N SER A 97 13.26 -17.85 10.52
CA SER A 97 14.48 -17.75 9.69
C SER A 97 14.51 -16.40 8.99
N ILE A 98 15.63 -15.68 9.12
CA ILE A 98 15.84 -14.36 8.50
C ILE A 98 15.66 -14.42 6.99
N GLU A 99 16.20 -15.45 6.33
CA GLU A 99 16.09 -15.60 4.87
C GLU A 99 14.63 -15.82 4.42
N LEU A 100 13.83 -16.51 5.23
CA LEU A 100 12.41 -16.70 4.95
C LEU A 100 11.61 -15.44 5.27
N GLU A 101 11.97 -14.71 6.33
CA GLU A 101 11.33 -13.46 6.73
C GLU A 101 11.46 -12.39 5.65
N GLN A 102 12.63 -12.27 5.01
CA GLN A 102 12.85 -11.34 3.90
C GLN A 102 11.86 -11.58 2.75
N ASN A 103 11.58 -12.84 2.43
CA ASN A 103 10.62 -13.21 1.39
C ASN A 103 9.16 -13.15 1.87
N PHE A 104 8.93 -13.27 3.18
CA PHE A 104 7.61 -13.18 3.78
C PHE A 104 7.06 -11.75 3.68
N LEU A 105 7.88 -10.76 4.05
CA LEU A 105 7.47 -9.35 4.16
C LEU A 105 7.06 -8.73 2.82
N ALA A 106 6.09 -7.83 2.86
CA ALA A 106 5.59 -7.09 1.69
C ALA A 106 6.69 -6.35 0.92
N LYS A 107 7.76 -5.91 1.60
CA LYS A 107 8.92 -5.23 0.96
C LYS A 107 9.46 -6.01 -0.24
N SER A 108 9.50 -7.34 -0.17
CA SER A 108 10.02 -8.21 -1.24
C SER A 108 9.29 -8.12 -2.57
N ARG A 109 8.02 -7.69 -2.58
CA ARG A 109 7.16 -7.62 -3.78
C ARG A 109 6.67 -6.21 -4.09
N LEU A 110 7.15 -5.19 -3.37
CA LEU A 110 6.73 -3.80 -3.53
C LEU A 110 6.98 -3.29 -4.96
N SER A 111 8.19 -3.54 -5.49
CA SER A 111 8.59 -3.14 -6.85
C SER A 111 7.65 -3.70 -7.92
N GLU A 112 7.43 -5.03 -7.92
CA GLU A 112 6.52 -5.69 -8.88
C GLU A 112 5.10 -5.11 -8.81
N MET A 113 4.60 -4.83 -7.60
CA MET A 113 3.26 -4.30 -7.40
C MET A 113 3.11 -2.85 -7.88
N ILE A 114 4.15 -2.03 -7.68
CA ILE A 114 4.19 -0.65 -8.19
C ILE A 114 4.25 -0.64 -9.71
N GLU A 115 5.13 -1.44 -10.32
CA GLU A 115 5.23 -1.56 -11.77
C GLU A 115 3.90 -2.01 -12.40
N LYS A 116 3.24 -3.00 -11.79
CA LYS A 116 1.94 -3.47 -12.23
C LYS A 116 0.84 -2.40 -12.13
N LEU A 117 0.85 -1.58 -11.08
CA LEU A 117 -0.11 -0.48 -10.92
C LEU A 117 0.13 0.64 -11.95
N LEU A 118 1.41 0.97 -12.21
CA LEU A 118 1.79 2.01 -13.17
C LEU A 118 1.49 1.63 -14.63
N ALA A 119 1.35 0.33 -14.93
CA ALA A 119 1.06 -0.16 -16.27
C ALA A 119 -0.42 -0.06 -16.69
N TYR A 120 -1.33 0.33 -15.79
CA TYR A 120 -2.73 0.68 -16.10
C TYR A 120 -2.84 2.13 -16.60
#